data_AF-A0A127QBD3-F1
#
_entry.id   AF-A0A127QBD3-F1
#
_cell.length_a   1.000
_cell.length_b   1.000
_cell.length_c   1.000
_cell.angle_alpha   90.00
_cell.angle_beta   90.00
_cell.angle_gamma   90.00
#
_symmetry.space_group_name_H-M   'P 1'
#
loop_
_entity.id
_entity.type
_entity.pdbx_description
1 polymer ?
#
loop_
_entity_poly.entity_id
_entity_poly.type
_entity_poly.pdbx_seq_one_letter_code
_entity_poly.pdbx_strand_id
1 'polypeptide(L)'
;MMFLLVFFVLISLNVIPALGLKTHLPSASSSQDLKPQNKAVITIGLNDALQVDGVDTKISELSSRLNLAKKNGEKLNVIVNSDRGVEVQRLVEVMDNLKQNGFESISIATRKP
;
A
#
# COMPACT_ATOMS: atom_id res chain seq x y z
N MET A 1 -8.54 -21.73 43.60
CA MET A 1 -7.76 -21.25 42.43
C MET A 1 -7.91 -22.14 41.19
N MET A 2 -8.01 -23.47 41.32
CA MET A 2 -8.22 -24.38 40.19
C MET A 2 -9.52 -24.13 39.41
N PHE A 3 -10.61 -23.78 40.10
CA PHE A 3 -11.93 -23.57 39.47
C PHE A 3 -11.91 -22.51 38.35
N LEU A 4 -11.27 -21.36 38.59
CA LEU A 4 -11.21 -20.27 37.62
C LEU A 4 -10.36 -20.65 36.40
N LEU A 5 -9.32 -21.46 36.60
CA LEU A 5 -8.46 -21.97 35.53
C LEU A 5 -9.22 -23.00 34.67
N VAL A 6 -9.97 -23.91 35.29
CA VAL A 6 -10.84 -24.86 34.58
C VAL A 6 -11.92 -24.13 33.78
N PHE A 7 -12.57 -23.13 34.38
CA PHE A 7 -13.59 -22.32 33.69
C PHE A 7 -13.00 -21.52 32.53
N PHE A 8 -11.81 -20.94 32.71
CA PHE A 8 -11.09 -20.24 31.68
C PHE A 8 -10.72 -21.15 30.51
N VAL A 9 -10.19 -22.35 30.77
CA VAL A 9 -9.87 -23.35 29.74
C VAL A 9 -11.12 -23.79 28.99
N LEU A 10 -12.23 -24.04 29.69
CA LEU A 10 -13.51 -24.43 29.07
C LEU A 10 -14.09 -23.34 28.15
N ILE A 11 -14.00 -22.05 28.54
CA ILE A 11 -14.47 -20.94 27.69
C ILE A 11 -13.54 -20.73 26.48
N SER A 12 -12.22 -20.79 26.68
CA SER A 12 -11.24 -20.53 25.63
C SER A 12 -11.28 -21.58 24.50
N LEU A 13 -11.61 -22.84 24.83
CA LEU A 13 -11.80 -23.91 23.85
C LEU A 13 -13.10 -23.79 23.03
N ASN A 14 -14.07 -23.00 23.48
CA ASN A 14 -15.35 -22.79 22.79
C ASN A 14 -15.35 -21.54 21.89
N VAL A 15 -14.20 -20.92 21.63
CA VAL A 15 -14.08 -19.85 20.65
C VAL A 15 -14.27 -20.44 19.26
N ILE A 16 -15.46 -20.24 18.69
CA ILE A 16 -15.76 -20.60 17.31
C ILE A 16 -14.86 -19.73 16.41
N PRO A 17 -13.95 -20.32 15.61
CA PRO A 17 -13.23 -19.53 14.63
C PRO A 17 -14.28 -18.91 13.70
N ALA A 18 -14.13 -17.64 13.35
CA ALA A 18 -14.97 -17.01 12.34
C ALA A 18 -14.65 -17.63 10.97
N LEU A 19 -15.16 -18.84 10.71
CA LEU A 19 -15.18 -19.44 9.38
C LEU A 19 -16.21 -18.65 8.58
N GLY A 20 -15.74 -17.66 7.83
CA GLY A 20 -16.56 -17.01 6.81
C GLY A 20 -17.23 -18.07 5.91
N LEU A 21 -18.46 -17.80 5.49
CA LEU A 21 -19.22 -18.72 4.64
C LEU A 21 -18.44 -18.98 3.34
N LYS A 22 -18.24 -20.25 2.99
CA LYS A 22 -17.73 -20.63 1.67
C LYS A 22 -18.80 -20.31 0.63
N THR A 23 -18.62 -19.19 -0.08
CA THR A 23 -19.55 -18.77 -1.13
C THR A 23 -19.17 -19.37 -2.48
N HIS A 24 -20.14 -20.01 -3.14
CA HIS A 24 -20.05 -20.33 -4.56
C HIS A 24 -20.57 -19.11 -5.32
N LEU A 25 -19.67 -18.23 -5.76
CA LEU A 25 -20.09 -17.02 -6.46
C LEU A 25 -20.76 -17.40 -7.79
N PRO A 26 -21.93 -16.80 -8.11
CA PRO A 26 -22.57 -16.99 -9.41
C PRO A 26 -21.80 -16.24 -10.51
N SER A 27 -21.69 -16.87 -11.68
CA SER A 27 -21.09 -16.25 -12.87
C SER A 27 -22.06 -15.24 -13.48
N ALA A 28 -21.58 -14.03 -13.79
CA ALA A 28 -22.34 -13.03 -14.52
C ALA A 28 -21.57 -12.60 -15.78
N SER A 29 -22.26 -12.50 -16.93
CA SER A 29 -21.64 -12.03 -18.18
C SER A 29 -21.20 -10.57 -18.13
N SER A 30 -21.75 -9.79 -17.19
CA SER A 30 -21.34 -8.41 -16.89
C SER A 30 -20.31 -8.33 -15.74
N SER A 31 -19.79 -9.46 -15.26
CA SER A 31 -18.80 -9.46 -14.19
C SER A 31 -17.52 -8.79 -14.68
N GLN A 32 -17.11 -7.71 -14.01
CA GLN A 32 -15.83 -7.05 -14.25
C GLN A 32 -14.80 -7.66 -13.30
N ASP A 33 -13.67 -8.12 -13.83
CA ASP A 33 -12.54 -8.50 -12.97
C ASP A 33 -12.13 -7.30 -12.10
N LEU A 34 -12.05 -7.53 -10.79
CA LEU A 34 -11.37 -6.63 -9.86
C LEU A 34 -9.90 -6.63 -10.22
N LYS A 35 -9.51 -5.81 -11.19
CA LYS A 35 -8.11 -5.57 -11.49
C LYS A 35 -7.45 -5.09 -10.20
N PRO A 36 -6.34 -5.71 -9.76
CA PRO A 36 -5.59 -5.18 -8.64
C PRO A 36 -5.26 -3.73 -8.96
N GLN A 37 -5.63 -2.81 -8.07
CA GLN A 37 -5.30 -1.41 -8.25
C GLN A 37 -3.80 -1.31 -8.54
N ASN A 38 -3.47 -0.77 -9.71
CA ASN A 38 -2.10 -0.58 -10.12
C ASN A 38 -1.49 0.43 -9.14
N LYS A 39 -0.54 -0.01 -8.33
CA LYS A 39 0.10 0.78 -7.27
C LYS A 39 1.59 0.83 -7.54
N ALA A 40 2.19 1.99 -7.34
CA ALA A 40 3.64 2.17 -7.31
C ALA A 40 4.03 2.70 -5.94
N VAL A 41 5.09 2.15 -5.36
CA VAL A 41 5.59 2.56 -4.05
C VAL A 41 6.89 3.33 -4.22
N ILE A 42 6.90 4.57 -3.75
CA ILE A 42 8.11 5.40 -3.70
C ILE A 42 8.60 5.40 -2.26
N THR A 43 9.87 5.08 -2.04
CA THR A 43 10.50 5.17 -0.74
C THR A 43 11.54 6.29 -0.74
N ILE A 44 11.39 7.22 0.19
CA ILE A 44 12.31 8.33 0.43
C ILE A 44 13.07 8.01 1.72
N GLY A 45 14.35 7.67 1.60
CA GLY A 45 15.26 7.40 2.72
C GLY A 45 16.17 8.58 3.03
N LEU A 46 17.03 8.45 4.03
CA LEU A 46 18.06 9.46 4.35
C LEU A 46 19.12 9.57 3.24
N ASN A 47 19.94 10.63 3.26
CA ASN A 47 21.09 10.83 2.35
C ASN A 47 20.74 10.77 0.85
N ASP A 48 19.66 11.44 0.46
CA ASP A 48 19.16 11.44 -0.92
C ASP A 48 18.76 10.07 -1.51
N ALA A 49 18.63 9.03 -0.67
CA ALA A 49 18.11 7.74 -1.11
C ALA A 49 16.65 7.87 -1.57
N LEU A 50 16.39 7.42 -2.79
CA LEU A 50 15.07 7.39 -3.41
C LEU A 50 14.91 6.07 -4.18
N GLN A 51 13.81 5.37 -3.92
CA GLN A 51 13.53 4.08 -4.54
C GLN A 51 12.12 4.05 -5.09
N VAL A 52 11.94 3.34 -6.21
CA VAL A 52 10.62 3.01 -6.77
C VAL A 52 10.49 1.50 -6.80
N ASP A 53 9.48 0.97 -6.12
CA ASP A 53 9.22 -0.47 -5.98
C ASP A 53 10.45 -1.27 -5.54
N GLY A 54 11.26 -0.66 -4.65
CA GLY A 54 12.47 -1.27 -4.08
C GLY A 54 13.75 -1.11 -4.91
N VAL A 55 13.71 -0.35 -6.02
CA VAL A 55 14.88 -0.11 -6.85
C VAL A 55 15.32 1.34 -6.78
N ASP A 56 16.61 1.56 -6.53
CA ASP A 56 17.23 2.88 -6.51
C ASP A 56 16.94 3.64 -7.81
N THR A 57 16.43 4.86 -7.67
CA THR A 57 15.97 5.69 -8.78
C THR A 57 16.31 7.14 -8.47
N LYS A 58 16.90 7.85 -9.43
CA LYS A 58 17.12 9.29 -9.30
C LYS A 58 15.81 10.06 -9.49
N ILE A 59 15.72 11.25 -8.90
CA ILE A 59 14.53 12.11 -9.05
C ILE A 59 14.19 12.41 -10.52
N SER A 60 15.19 12.54 -11.38
CA SER A 60 15.04 12.78 -12.83
C SER A 60 14.43 11.60 -13.58
N GLU A 61 14.56 10.38 -13.05
CA GLU A 61 14.10 9.13 -13.68
C GLU A 61 12.76 8.66 -13.11
N LEU A 62 12.28 9.31 -12.04
CA LEU A 62 11.06 8.95 -11.31
C LEU A 62 9.84 8.91 -12.24
N SER A 63 9.64 9.96 -13.03
CA SER A 63 8.48 10.08 -13.93
C SER A 63 8.50 9.03 -15.04
N SER A 64 9.66 8.80 -15.65
CA SER A 64 9.86 7.77 -16.68
C SER A 64 9.48 6.39 -16.14
N ARG A 65 9.98 6.06 -14.95
CA ARG A 65 9.74 4.76 -14.31
C ARG A 65 8.27 4.56 -13.91
N LEU A 66 7.63 5.59 -13.37
CA LEU A 66 6.21 5.55 -13.04
C LEU A 66 5.32 5.48 -14.29
N ASN A 67 5.73 6.12 -15.40
CA ASN A 67 5.02 6.01 -16.68
C ASN A 67 5.11 4.61 -17.28
N LEU A 68 6.24 3.90 -17.11
CA LEU A 68 6.34 2.48 -17.48
C LEU A 68 5.43 1.59 -16.61
N ALA A 69 5.28 1.92 -15.33
CA ALA A 69 4.37 1.21 -14.42
C ALA A 69 2.89 1.53 -14.71
N LYS A 70 2.60 2.70 -15.27
CA LYS A 70 1.27 3.13 -15.70
C LYS A 70 0.84 2.36 -16.96
N LYS A 71 -0.01 1.35 -16.80
CA LYS A 71 -0.69 0.71 -17.93
C LYS A 71 -1.67 1.69 -18.58
N ASN A 72 -1.64 1.79 -19.91
CA ASN A 72 -2.45 2.72 -20.70
C ASN A 72 -3.91 2.76 -20.23
N GLY A 73 -4.33 3.93 -19.74
CA GLY A 73 -5.71 4.22 -19.34
C GLY A 73 -6.07 3.96 -17.87
N GLU A 74 -5.19 3.35 -17.07
CA GLU A 74 -5.47 3.08 -15.66
C GLU A 74 -4.90 4.15 -14.72
N LYS A 75 -5.68 4.52 -13.69
CA LYS A 75 -5.22 5.39 -12.61
C LYS A 75 -4.16 4.65 -11.79
N LEU A 76 -2.92 5.14 -11.84
CA LEU A 76 -1.83 4.66 -10.99
C LEU A 76 -1.97 5.32 -9.61
N ASN A 77 -2.07 4.52 -8.55
CA ASN A 77 -2.03 5.03 -7.18
C ASN A 77 -0.60 5.00 -6.66
N VAL A 78 -0.03 6.18 -6.41
CA VAL A 78 1.36 6.33 -5.95
C VAL A 78 1.36 6.44 -4.43
N ILE A 79 2.06 5.52 -3.77
CA ILE A 79 2.21 5.50 -2.33
C ILE A 79 3.61 5.99 -1.98
N VAL A 80 3.71 7.06 -1.21
CA VAL A 80 4.97 7.64 -0.76
C VAL A 80 5.25 7.20 0.67
N ASN A 81 6.31 6.41 0.83
CA ASN A 81 6.89 6.02 2.10
C ASN A 81 8.05 6.96 2.38
N SER A 82 7.96 7.77 3.43
CA SER A 82 9.05 8.65 3.85
C SER A 82 9.61 8.19 5.19
N ASP A 83 10.93 8.07 5.27
CA ASP A 83 11.60 7.73 6.51
C ASP A 83 11.52 8.90 7.52
N ARG A 84 11.52 8.58 8.83
CA ARG A 84 11.22 9.54 9.90
C ARG A 84 12.16 10.74 9.94
N GLY A 85 13.41 10.58 9.51
CA GLY A 85 14.42 11.64 9.51
C GLY A 85 14.52 12.41 8.20
N VAL A 86 13.66 12.13 7.21
CA VAL A 86 13.64 12.89 5.96
C VAL A 86 13.04 14.27 6.19
N GLU A 87 13.70 15.29 5.67
CA GLU A 87 13.20 16.66 5.73
C GLU A 87 11.87 16.79 4.99
N VAL A 88 10.91 17.50 5.59
CA VAL A 88 9.60 17.73 5.00
C VAL A 88 9.72 18.40 3.62
N GLN A 89 10.71 19.28 3.45
CA GLN A 89 10.99 19.94 2.17
C GLN A 89 11.22 18.92 1.05
N ARG A 90 12.04 17.90 1.29
CA ARG A 90 12.34 16.85 0.31
C ARG A 90 11.11 15.99 -0.02
N LEU A 91 10.26 15.71 0.96
CA LEU A 91 8.98 15.04 0.72
C LEU A 91 8.08 15.88 -0.20
N VAL A 92 8.00 17.19 0.04
CA VAL A 92 7.21 18.12 -0.77
C VAL A 92 7.75 18.21 -2.19
N GLU A 93 9.07 18.26 -2.38
CA GLU A 93 9.70 18.27 -3.71
C GLU A 93 9.34 17.02 -4.53
N VAL A 94 9.38 15.84 -3.92
CA VAL A 94 8.96 14.60 -4.58
C VAL A 94 7.47 14.67 -4.93
N MET A 95 6.60 15.11 -4.01
CA MET A 95 5.18 15.24 -4.29
C MET A 95 4.87 16.24 -5.39
N ASP A 96 5.58 17.37 -5.44
CA ASP A 96 5.40 18.38 -6.47
C ASP A 96 5.84 17.87 -7.84
N ASN A 97 6.99 17.17 -7.90
CA ASN A 97 7.43 16.48 -9.11
C ASN A 97 6.38 15.48 -9.62
N LEU A 98 5.77 14.69 -8.74
CA LEU A 98 4.70 13.76 -9.12
C LEU A 98 3.47 14.50 -9.68
N LYS A 99 3.03 15.58 -9.03
CA LYS A 99 1.89 16.38 -9.51
C LYS A 99 2.17 17.01 -10.87
N GLN A 100 3.35 17.60 -11.07
CA GLN A 100 3.75 18.20 -12.35
C GLN A 100 3.77 17.18 -13.50
N ASN A 101 4.07 15.91 -13.20
CA ASN A 101 4.05 14.81 -14.17
C ASN A 101 2.66 14.15 -14.35
N GLY A 102 1.60 14.70 -13.78
CA GLY A 102 0.22 14.24 -13.98
C GLY A 102 -0.18 13.02 -13.15
N PHE A 103 0.50 12.76 -12.04
CA PHE A 103 0.06 11.76 -11.06
C PHE A 103 -0.92 12.41 -10.07
N GLU A 104 -2.21 12.08 -10.18
CA GLU A 104 -3.28 12.66 -9.37
C GLU A 104 -3.50 11.91 -8.05
N SER A 105 -3.37 10.58 -8.07
CA SER A 105 -3.62 9.71 -6.92
C SER A 105 -2.33 9.48 -6.15
N ILE A 106 -2.03 10.37 -5.19
CA ILE A 106 -0.83 10.28 -4.33
C ILE A 106 -1.29 10.10 -2.88
N SER A 107 -0.73 9.11 -2.18
CA SER A 107 -0.98 8.84 -0.76
C SER A 107 0.32 8.76 0.02
N ILE A 108 0.34 9.21 1.28
CA ILE A 108 1.48 9.06 2.18
C ILE A 108 1.20 7.88 3.12
N ALA A 109 2.15 6.94 3.24
CA ALA A 109 2.03 5.84 4.16
C ALA A 109 2.56 6.20 5.56
N THR A 110 1.86 5.73 6.59
CA THR A 110 2.27 5.87 8.00
C THR A 110 2.27 4.50 8.67
N ARG A 111 3.20 4.27 9.60
CA ARG A 111 3.23 3.05 10.44
C ARG A 111 2.49 3.30 11.76
N LYS A 112 1.76 2.30 12.25
CA LYS A 112 1.18 2.32 13.60
C LYS A 112 2.30 2.36 14.65
N PRO A 113 2.20 3.17 15.72
CA PRO A 113 3.18 3.20 16.80
C PRO A 113 3.25 1.86 17.55
#